data_AF-R7VHP2-F1
#
_entry.id   AF-R7VHP2-F1
#
_cell.length_a   1.000
_cell.length_b   1.000
_cell.length_c   1.000
_cell.angle_alpha   90.00
_cell.angle_beta   90.00
_cell.angle_gamma   90.00
#
_symmetry.space_group_name_H-M   'P 1'
#
loop_
_entity.id
_entity.type
_entity.pdbx_description
1 polymer ?
#
loop_
_entity_poly.entity_id
_entity_poly.type
_entity_poly.pdbx_seq_one_letter_code
_entity_poly.pdbx_strand_id
1 'polypeptide(L)' 'KGMIYVDYLEKGTTIKGAFYAKLLDKVRGAINEKRRGLLARDQRLQQVNSP' A
#
# COMPACT_ATOMS: atom_id res chain seq x y z
N LYS A 1 11.56 -2.89 -12.03
CA LYS A 1 10.26 -2.49 -11.42
C LYS A 1 9.57 -3.77 -10.98
N GLY A 2 9.16 -3.89 -9.71
CA GLY A 2 8.61 -5.13 -9.15
C GLY A 2 7.61 -4.85 -8.02
N MET A 3 7.25 -5.87 -7.25
CA MET A 3 6.35 -5.71 -6.10
C MET A 3 7.02 -4.90 -4.99
N ILE A 4 6.28 -3.94 -4.40
CA ILE A 4 6.79 -3.13 -3.27
C ILE A 4 6.44 -3.80 -1.95
N TYR A 5 5.16 -4.14 -1.81
CA TYR A 5 4.57 -4.66 -0.60
C TYR A 5 3.33 -5.49 -0.96
N VAL A 6 3.11 -6.57 -0.22
CA VAL A 6 1.89 -7.39 -0.21
C VAL A 6 1.63 -7.74 1.23
N ASP A 7 0.36 -7.69 1.61
CA ASP A 7 -0.13 -8.18 2.88
C ASP A 7 -1.23 -9.21 2.57
N TYR A 8 -1.34 -10.22 3.44
CA TYR A 8 -2.33 -11.27 3.29
C TYR A 8 -3.31 -11.19 4.46
N LEU A 9 -4.60 -11.20 4.17
CA LEU A 9 -5.62 -11.34 5.18
C LEU A 9 -5.91 -12.82 5.44
N GLU A 10 -6.37 -13.10 6.66
CA GLU A 10 -6.88 -14.42 7.00
C GLU A 10 -8.05 -14.80 6.11
N LYS A 11 -8.10 -16.09 5.75
CA LYS A 11 -9.15 -16.65 4.89
C LYS A 11 -10.53 -16.38 5.49
N GLY A 12 -11.45 -15.88 4.66
CA GLY A 12 -12.81 -15.51 5.08
C GLY A 12 -12.93 -14.09 5.65
N THR A 13 -11.83 -13.35 5.76
CA THR A 13 -11.85 -11.96 6.19
C THR A 13 -11.99 -11.02 5.00
N THR A 14 -12.85 -10.01 5.12
CA THR A 14 -13.03 -8.96 4.11
C THR A 14 -12.16 -7.76 4.44
N ILE A 15 -11.59 -7.12 3.40
CA ILE A 15 -10.86 -5.88 3.58
C ILE A 15 -11.79 -4.79 4.11
N LYS A 16 -11.43 -4.18 5.25
CA LYS A 16 -12.16 -3.05 5.83
C LYS A 16 -11.43 -1.75 5.52
N GLY A 17 -12.14 -0.63 5.42
CA GLY A 17 -11.53 0.68 5.18
C GLY A 17 -10.41 1.01 6.18
N ALA A 18 -10.61 0.72 7.48
CA ALA A 18 -9.59 0.92 8.50
C ALA A 18 -8.34 0.02 8.32
N PHE A 19 -8.52 -1.20 7.79
CA PHE A 19 -7.39 -2.07 7.45
C PHE A 19 -6.65 -1.52 6.23
N TYR A 20 -7.38 -1.09 5.20
CA TYR A 20 -6.79 -0.50 4.01
C TYR A 20 -5.99 0.77 4.31
N ALA A 21 -6.50 1.65 5.17
CA ALA A 21 -5.77 2.85 5.60
C ALA A 21 -4.41 2.50 6.23
N LYS A 22 -4.40 1.52 7.15
CA LYS A 22 -3.14 1.03 7.76
C LYS A 22 -2.21 0.39 6.73
N LEU A 23 -2.74 -0.25 5.69
CA LEU A 23 -1.96 -0.82 4.60
C LEU A 23 -1.19 0.26 3.83
N LEU A 24 -1.80 1.42 3.59
CA LEU A 24 -1.15 2.53 2.89
C LEU A 24 0.06 3.07 3.65
N ASP A 25 -0.01 3.14 4.99
CA ASP A 25 1.13 3.54 5.82
C ASP A 25 2.30 2.56 5.68
N LYS A 26 2.01 1.25 5.69
CA LYS A 26 3.02 0.20 5.47
C LYS A 26 3.63 0.29 4.07
N VAL A 27 2.81 0.52 3.04
CA VAL A 27 3.28 0.72 1.66
C VAL A 27 4.22 1.92 1.60
N ARG A 28 3.86 3.04 2.25
CA ARG A 28 4.72 4.23 2.31
C ARG A 28 6.08 3.93 2.97
N GLY A 29 6.08 3.18 4.06
CA GLY A 29 7.31 2.70 4.70
C GLY A 29 8.16 1.83 3.76
N ALA A 30 7.55 0.86 3.09
CA ALA A 30 8.23 -0.03 2.14
C ALA A 30 8.76 0.72 0.91
N ILE A 31 8.09 1.79 0.45
CA ILE A 31 8.61 2.65 -0.61
C ILE A 31 9.88 3.36 -0.14
N ASN A 32 9.89 3.93 1.07
CA ASN A 32 11.06 4.60 1.61
C ASN A 32 12.28 3.68 1.70
N GLU A 33 12.06 2.43 2.11
CA GLU A 33 13.10 1.43 2.26
C GLU A 33 13.60 0.91 0.90
N LYS A 34 12.69 0.40 0.06
CA LYS A 34 13.05 -0.31 -1.18
C LYS A 34 13.25 0.61 -2.38
N ARG A 35 12.73 1.84 -2.33
CA ARG A 35 12.71 2.82 -3.43
C ARG A 35 12.93 4.23 -2.89
N ARG A 36 14.05 4.42 -2.21
CA ARG A 36 14.43 5.71 -1.61
C ARG A 36 14.36 6.85 -2.65
N GLY A 37 13.76 7.97 -2.25
CA GLY A 37 13.58 9.15 -3.12
C GLY A 37 12.34 9.11 -4.02
N LEU A 38 11.60 7.99 -4.07
CA LEU A 38 10.36 7.91 -4.85
C LEU A 38 9.25 8.77 -4.25
N LEU A 39 9.13 8.84 -2.91
CA LEU A 39 8.12 9.67 -2.22
C LEU A 39 8.38 11.17 -2.31
N ALA A 40 9.63 11.58 -2.55
CA ALA A 40 9.96 12.99 -2.74
C ALA A 40 9.54 13.50 -4.14
N ARG A 41 9.21 12.58 -5.04
CA ARG A 41 8.61 12.88 -6.35
C ARG A 41 7.11 12.79 -6.19
N ASP A 42 6.37 13.70 -6.81
CA ASP A 42 4.92 13.66 -6.82
C ASP A 42 4.44 12.28 -7.33
N GLN A 43 3.81 11.52 -6.43
CA GLN A 43 3.54 10.09 -6.60
C GLN A 43 2.03 9.90 -6.76
N ARG A 44 1.63 9.37 -7.92
CA ARG A 44 0.23 9.03 -8.19
C ARG A 44 -0.07 7.60 -7.76
N LEU A 45 -0.99 7.44 -6.81
CA LEU A 45 -1.62 6.15 -6.50
C LEU A 45 -2.78 5.91 -7.48
N GLN A 46 -2.79 4.75 -8.15
CA GLN A 46 -3.92 4.29 -8.94
C GLN A 46 -4.59 3.13 -8.19
N GLN A 47 -5.87 3.29 -7.87
CA GLN A 47 -6.69 2.30 -7.17
C GLN A 47 -8.10 2.28 -7.78
N VAL A 48 -8.83 1.19 -7.57
CA VAL A 48 -10.25 1.09 -7.89
C VAL A 48 -11.07 1.73 -6.78
N ASN A 49 -12.23 2.32 -7.11
CA ASN A 49 -13.15 2.92 -6.14
C ASN A 49 -14.06 1.85 -5.51
N SER A 50 -13.47 0.91 -4.77
CA SER A 50 -14.23 -0.05 -3.98
C SER A 50 -14.69 0.62 -2.68
N PRO A 51 -15.98 0.44 -2.28
CA PRO A 51 -16.41 0.78 -0.93
C PRO A 51 -15.71 -0.10 0.13
#